data_AF-W4M4F3-F1
#
_entry.id   AF-W4M4F3-F1
#
_cell.length_a   1.000
_cell.length_b   1.000
_cell.length_c   1.000
_cell.angle_alpha   90.00
_cell.angle_beta   90.00
_cell.angle_gamma   90.00
#
_symmetry.space_group_name_H-M   'P 1'
#
loop_
_entity.id
_entity.type
_entity.pdbx_description
1 polymer ?
#
loop_
_entity_poly.entity_id
_entity_poly.type
_entity_poly.pdbx_seq_one_letter_code
_entity_poly.pdbx_strand_id
1 'polypeptide(L)'
;MQSRSTTHTWITRSTPKPNAALRLFCFSYAGGGSVVFHHWGAELPDNIEVCAIKLPGRESRFSEPPFDRTAPLVQALAEGLAPYLDRPFAFFGHSLGGLVSFELTHELLRRQRPSPVHLLISATRAPHVPSTIADMHHLPTPGIYRAPPEYPGHAGRHP
;
A
#
# COMPACT_ATOMS: atom_id res chain seq x y z
N MET A 1 -35.04 -17.87 6.95
CA MET A 1 -34.61 -16.47 6.79
C MET A 1 -33.11 -16.41 7.10
N GLN A 2 -32.26 -16.65 6.10
CA GLN A 2 -30.81 -16.78 6.30
C GLN A 2 -30.18 -15.39 6.44
N SER A 3 -29.59 -15.11 7.60
CA SER A 3 -28.81 -13.89 7.83
C SER A 3 -27.57 -13.92 6.93
N ARG A 4 -27.52 -13.06 5.91
CA ARG A 4 -26.27 -12.77 5.20
C ARG A 4 -25.36 -12.02 6.17
N SER A 5 -24.48 -12.74 6.85
CA SER A 5 -23.34 -12.14 7.56
C SER A 5 -22.42 -11.55 6.51
N THR A 6 -22.51 -10.24 6.27
CA THR A 6 -21.56 -9.52 5.43
C THR A 6 -20.33 -9.17 6.26
N THR A 7 -19.51 -10.19 6.55
CA THR A 7 -18.15 -9.98 7.06
C THR A 7 -17.31 -9.41 5.92
N HIS A 8 -17.33 -8.09 5.76
CA HIS A 8 -16.55 -7.39 4.75
C HIS A 8 -15.06 -7.43 5.12
N THR A 9 -14.34 -8.39 4.54
CA THR A 9 -12.90 -8.57 4.79
C THR A 9 -12.08 -7.45 4.14
N TRP A 10 -11.16 -6.85 4.89
CA TRP A 10 -10.21 -5.82 4.44
C TRP A 10 -9.17 -6.32 3.42
N ILE A 11 -9.08 -7.63 3.23
CA ILE A 11 -8.01 -8.30 2.50
C ILE A 11 -8.60 -9.10 1.34
N THR A 12 -7.96 -9.01 0.17
CA THR A 12 -8.10 -9.93 -0.95
C THR A 12 -6.82 -10.75 -1.08
N ARG A 13 -6.95 -12.06 -1.30
CA ARG A 13 -5.84 -12.97 -1.60
C ARG A 13 -6.13 -13.67 -2.93
N SER A 14 -5.51 -13.24 -4.02
CA SER A 14 -5.71 -13.87 -5.33
C SER A 14 -5.11 -15.28 -5.40
N THR A 15 -4.03 -15.51 -4.66
CA THR A 15 -3.39 -16.82 -4.50
C THR A 15 -3.17 -17.09 -3.01
N PRO A 16 -4.12 -17.74 -2.31
CA PRO A 16 -4.01 -18.00 -0.88
C PRO A 16 -2.82 -18.90 -0.56
N LYS A 17 -2.02 -18.53 0.45
CA LYS A 17 -0.85 -19.27 0.92
C LYS A 17 -0.90 -19.36 2.45
N PRO A 18 -1.79 -20.19 3.03
CA PRO A 18 -2.08 -20.17 4.47
C PRO A 18 -0.87 -20.54 5.35
N ASN A 19 0.10 -21.25 4.78
CA ASN A 19 1.34 -21.67 5.44
C ASN A 19 2.53 -20.74 5.15
N ALA A 20 2.31 -19.59 4.49
CA ALA A 20 3.37 -18.63 4.24
C ALA A 20 3.96 -18.12 5.57
N ALA A 21 5.29 -18.01 5.59
CA ALA A 21 6.04 -17.51 6.74
C ALA A 21 5.87 -15.99 6.94
N LEU A 22 5.60 -15.26 5.85
CA LEU A 22 5.42 -13.81 5.84
C LEU A 22 4.09 -13.43 5.16
N ARG A 23 3.39 -12.43 5.71
CA ARG A 23 2.31 -11.73 4.98
C ARG A 23 2.78 -10.38 4.44
N LEU A 24 2.55 -10.12 3.17
CA LEU A 24 2.78 -8.82 2.55
C LEU A 24 1.45 -8.11 2.37
N PHE A 25 1.17 -7.09 3.18
CA PHE A 25 -0.03 -6.26 3.01
C PHE A 25 0.24 -5.14 2.00
N CYS A 26 -0.57 -5.09 0.94
CA CYS A 26 -0.35 -4.17 -0.18
C CYS A 26 -1.41 -3.07 -0.22
N PHE A 27 -0.98 -1.82 -0.14
CA PHE A 27 -1.80 -0.61 -0.18
C PHE A 27 -1.59 0.11 -1.52
N SER A 28 -2.68 0.25 -2.29
CA SER A 28 -2.68 0.90 -3.60
C SER A 28 -2.66 2.43 -3.51
N TYR A 29 -2.50 3.08 -4.67
CA TYR A 29 -2.65 4.52 -4.84
C TYR A 29 -4.10 4.98 -4.72
N ALA A 30 -4.31 6.30 -4.64
CA ALA A 30 -5.63 6.91 -4.65
C ALA A 30 -6.39 6.54 -5.93
N GLY A 31 -7.55 5.89 -5.81
CA GLY A 31 -8.28 5.39 -6.97
C GLY A 31 -8.06 3.91 -7.29
N GLY A 32 -6.93 3.34 -6.87
CA GLY A 32 -6.59 1.94 -7.11
C GLY A 32 -7.28 0.99 -6.11
N GLY A 33 -7.64 -0.20 -6.58
CA GLY A 33 -8.19 -1.28 -5.74
C GLY A 33 -7.19 -2.40 -5.46
N SER A 34 -7.65 -3.43 -4.75
CA SER A 34 -6.85 -4.63 -4.46
C SER A 34 -6.37 -5.37 -5.71
N VAL A 35 -7.10 -5.23 -6.84
CA VAL A 35 -6.78 -5.82 -8.15
C VAL A 35 -5.38 -5.47 -8.68
N VAL A 36 -4.81 -4.33 -8.29
CA VAL A 36 -3.46 -3.90 -8.71
C VAL A 36 -2.39 -4.94 -8.32
N PHE A 37 -2.65 -5.70 -7.25
CA PHE A 37 -1.73 -6.70 -6.72
C PHE A 37 -2.13 -8.13 -7.09
N HIS A 38 -3.08 -8.32 -8.01
CA HIS A 38 -3.69 -9.62 -8.31
C HIS A 38 -2.65 -10.69 -8.70
N HIS A 39 -1.69 -10.33 -9.56
CA HIS A 39 -0.70 -11.28 -10.08
C HIS A 39 0.45 -11.58 -9.10
N TRP A 40 0.68 -10.70 -8.13
CA TRP A 40 1.82 -10.83 -7.20
C TRP A 40 1.76 -12.10 -6.36
N GLY A 41 0.55 -12.61 -6.07
CA GLY A 41 0.40 -13.87 -5.34
C GLY A 41 1.05 -15.07 -6.04
N ALA A 42 1.06 -15.07 -7.38
CA ALA A 42 1.68 -16.11 -8.19
C ALA A 42 3.15 -15.82 -8.51
N GLU A 43 3.55 -14.55 -8.57
CA GLU A 43 4.91 -14.13 -8.92
C GLU A 43 5.88 -14.15 -7.73
N LEU A 44 5.38 -13.99 -6.51
CA LEU A 44 6.20 -14.01 -5.30
C LEU A 44 6.40 -15.44 -4.76
N PRO A 45 7.53 -15.69 -4.08
CA PRO A 45 7.82 -16.99 -3.46
C PRO A 45 6.70 -17.54 -2.56
N ASP A 46 6.65 -18.86 -2.40
CA ASP A 46 5.58 -19.54 -1.65
C ASP A 46 5.57 -19.28 -0.15
N ASN A 47 6.67 -18.75 0.39
CA ASN A 47 6.75 -18.32 1.77
C ASN A 47 6.18 -16.90 2.00
N ILE A 48 5.68 -16.21 0.97
CA ILE A 48 5.06 -14.87 1.07
C ILE A 48 3.59 -14.93 0.61
N GLU A 49 2.66 -14.65 1.52
CA GLU A 49 1.24 -14.48 1.19
C GLU A 49 0.91 -13.01 0.93
N VAL A 50 0.45 -12.71 -0.29
CA VAL A 50 0.02 -11.35 -0.67
C VAL A 50 -1.39 -11.08 -0.15
N CYS A 51 -1.50 -10.04 0.68
CA CYS A 51 -2.73 -9.57 1.29
C CYS A 51 -3.07 -8.18 0.74
N ALA A 52 -3.76 -8.12 -0.39
CA ALA A 52 -4.12 -6.85 -1.03
C ALA A 52 -5.25 -6.15 -0.26
N ILE A 53 -5.07 -4.87 0.09
CA ILE A 53 -6.00 -4.13 0.94
C ILE A 53 -7.17 -3.57 0.15
N LYS A 54 -8.39 -3.83 0.62
CA LYS A 54 -9.65 -3.30 0.10
C LYS A 54 -10.16 -2.15 0.97
N LEU A 55 -10.03 -0.94 0.46
CA LEU A 55 -10.56 0.26 1.10
C LEU A 55 -12.09 0.38 0.89
N PRO A 56 -12.84 1.00 1.82
CA PRO A 56 -14.25 1.37 1.60
C PRO A 56 -14.43 2.25 0.35
N GLY A 57 -15.61 2.16 -0.25
CA GLY A 57 -15.93 2.86 -1.51
C GLY A 57 -15.30 2.24 -2.75
N ARG A 58 -14.74 1.01 -2.64
CA ARG A 58 -14.08 0.29 -3.73
C ARG A 58 -14.51 -1.17 -3.78
N GLU A 59 -14.52 -1.75 -4.97
CA GLU A 59 -14.69 -3.19 -5.19
C GLU A 59 -15.91 -3.76 -4.44
N SER A 60 -15.75 -4.86 -3.69
CA SER A 60 -16.81 -5.45 -2.86
C SER A 60 -17.29 -4.58 -1.71
N ARG A 61 -16.64 -3.42 -1.47
CA ARG A 61 -16.95 -2.43 -0.44
C ARG A 61 -17.43 -1.09 -1.04
N PHE A 62 -17.87 -1.10 -2.31
CA PHE A 62 -18.28 0.11 -3.03
C PHE A 62 -19.43 0.88 -2.36
N SER A 63 -20.36 0.17 -1.72
CA SER A 63 -21.50 0.77 -1.01
C SER A 63 -21.12 1.42 0.33
N GLU A 64 -19.89 1.21 0.81
CA GLU A 64 -19.41 1.83 2.05
C GLU A 64 -18.86 3.23 1.76
N PRO A 65 -19.12 4.23 2.61
CA PRO A 65 -18.59 5.57 2.42
C PRO A 65 -17.05 5.55 2.46
N PRO A 66 -16.36 6.19 1.48
CA PRO A 66 -14.92 6.31 1.55
C PRO A 66 -14.51 7.23 2.70
N PHE A 67 -13.34 6.98 3.26
CA PHE A 67 -12.73 7.91 4.21
C PHE A 67 -12.20 9.16 3.49
N ASP A 68 -12.45 10.32 4.06
CA ASP A 68 -11.97 11.63 3.59
C ASP A 68 -10.69 12.10 4.30
N ARG A 69 -10.32 11.42 5.40
CA ARG A 69 -9.14 11.71 6.22
C ARG A 69 -8.35 10.43 6.52
N THR A 70 -7.03 10.55 6.53
CA THR A 70 -6.11 9.43 6.77
C THR A 70 -6.24 8.83 8.16
N ALA A 71 -6.37 9.65 9.21
CA ALA A 71 -6.38 9.16 10.59
C ALA A 71 -7.54 8.20 10.91
N PRO A 72 -8.82 8.51 10.59
CA PRO A 72 -9.92 7.55 10.75
C PRO A 72 -9.73 6.26 9.94
N LEU A 73 -9.21 6.37 8.71
CA LEU A 73 -8.90 5.20 7.88
C LEU A 73 -7.87 4.29 8.55
N VAL A 74 -6.77 4.88 9.03
CA VAL A 74 -5.68 4.16 9.70
C VAL A 74 -6.18 3.48 10.98
N GLN A 75 -7.04 4.15 11.75
CA GLN A 75 -7.63 3.55 12.94
C GLN A 75 -8.51 2.34 12.61
N ALA A 76 -9.31 2.42 11.55
CA ALA A 76 -10.16 1.34 11.08
C ALA A 76 -9.33 0.18 10.50
N LEU A 77 -8.26 0.47 9.76
CA LEU A 77 -7.31 -0.53 9.26
C LEU A 77 -6.60 -1.25 10.41
N ALA A 78 -6.16 -0.52 11.44
CA ALA A 78 -5.50 -1.13 12.59
C ALA A 78 -6.41 -2.16 13.27
N GLU A 79 -7.71 -1.89 13.42
CA GLU A 79 -8.67 -2.87 13.94
C GLU A 79 -8.97 -3.99 12.94
N GLY A 80 -9.24 -3.64 11.69
CA GLY A 80 -9.60 -4.59 10.64
C GLY A 80 -8.50 -5.60 10.33
N LEU A 81 -7.23 -5.20 10.49
CA LEU A 81 -6.07 -6.05 10.22
C LEU A 81 -5.58 -6.82 11.44
N ALA A 82 -5.99 -6.45 12.66
CA ALA A 82 -5.50 -7.08 13.89
C ALA A 82 -5.57 -8.63 13.89
N PRO A 83 -6.66 -9.28 13.40
CA PRO A 83 -6.72 -10.75 13.34
C PRO A 83 -5.71 -11.40 12.39
N TYR A 84 -5.04 -10.61 11.54
CA TYR A 84 -4.12 -11.09 10.51
C TYR A 84 -2.65 -10.76 10.83
N LEU A 85 -2.37 -10.19 12.00
CA LEU A 85 -1.01 -9.86 12.47
C LEU A 85 -0.43 -10.96 13.36
N ASP A 86 -0.85 -12.22 13.17
CA ASP A 86 -0.45 -13.42 13.94
C ASP A 86 0.93 -13.99 13.59
N ARG A 87 1.61 -13.43 12.59
CA ARG A 87 2.91 -13.88 12.10
C ARG A 87 3.70 -12.70 11.53
N PRO A 88 5.00 -12.86 11.20
CA PRO A 88 5.78 -11.81 10.56
C PRO A 88 5.04 -11.24 9.35
N PHE A 89 5.02 -9.91 9.24
CA PHE A 89 4.39 -9.24 8.12
C PHE A 89 5.17 -8.01 7.68
N ALA A 90 5.00 -7.65 6.43
CA ALA A 90 5.55 -6.45 5.82
C ALA A 90 4.43 -5.63 5.19
N PHE A 91 4.66 -4.33 5.05
CA PHE A 91 3.77 -3.44 4.33
C PHE A 91 4.43 -2.97 3.04
N PHE A 92 3.68 -3.01 1.94
CA PHE A 92 4.01 -2.36 0.69
C PHE A 92 2.97 -1.28 0.39
N GLY A 93 3.41 -0.05 0.18
CA GLY A 93 2.54 1.07 -0.16
C GLY A 93 3.01 1.82 -1.39
N HIS A 94 2.11 2.06 -2.34
CA HIS A 94 2.38 2.87 -3.52
C HIS A 94 1.60 4.19 -3.49
N SER A 95 2.29 5.32 -3.70
CA SER A 95 1.72 6.68 -3.64
C SER A 95 0.96 6.91 -2.32
N LEU A 96 -0.36 7.18 -2.36
CA LEU A 96 -1.21 7.29 -1.15
C LEU A 96 -1.08 6.05 -0.24
N GLY A 97 -0.94 4.86 -0.80
CA GLY A 97 -0.74 3.63 -0.02
C GLY A 97 0.55 3.65 0.79
N GLY A 98 1.58 4.37 0.33
CA GLY A 98 2.81 4.60 1.09
C GLY A 98 2.58 5.44 2.35
N LEU A 99 1.79 6.51 2.25
CA LEU A 99 1.39 7.30 3.42
C LEU A 99 0.53 6.48 4.38
N VAL A 100 -0.47 5.75 3.86
CA VAL A 100 -1.38 4.92 4.69
C VAL A 100 -0.60 3.84 5.44
N SER A 101 0.32 3.13 4.78
CA SER A 101 1.12 2.08 5.43
C SER A 101 2.11 2.63 6.47
N PHE A 102 2.67 3.83 6.23
CA PHE A 102 3.51 4.52 7.19
C PHE A 102 2.72 4.92 8.45
N GLU A 103 1.59 5.62 8.29
CA GLU A 103 0.74 6.03 9.41
C GLU A 103 0.18 4.82 10.17
N LEU A 104 -0.18 3.75 9.46
CA LEU A 104 -0.62 2.50 10.07
C LEU A 104 0.49 1.86 10.92
N THR A 105 1.74 1.92 10.48
CA THR A 105 2.88 1.44 11.27
C THR A 105 2.96 2.18 12.62
N HIS A 106 2.85 3.52 12.58
CA HIS A 106 2.84 4.34 13.79
C HIS A 106 1.63 4.06 14.69
N GLU A 107 0.45 3.86 14.11
CA GLU A 107 -0.74 3.55 14.88
C GLU A 107 -0.66 2.17 15.56
N LEU A 108 -0.09 1.16 14.89
CA LEU A 108 0.16 -0.15 15.49
C LEU A 108 1.13 -0.05 16.67
N LEU A 109 2.22 0.70 16.51
CA LEU A 109 3.16 0.98 17.60
C LEU A 109 2.48 1.67 18.79
N ARG A 110 1.67 2.71 18.53
CA ARG A 110 0.91 3.43 19.57
C ARG A 110 -0.05 2.51 20.33
N ARG A 111 -0.63 1.52 19.64
CA ARG A 111 -1.51 0.49 20.23
C ARG A 111 -0.77 -0.70 20.84
N GLN A 112 0.57 -0.68 20.87
CA GLN A 112 1.40 -1.79 21.35
C GLN A 112 1.09 -3.11 20.62
N ARG A 113 0.78 -3.01 19.32
CA ARG A 113 0.55 -4.16 18.43
C ARG A 113 1.85 -4.54 17.70
N PRO A 114 1.94 -5.78 17.15
CA PRO A 114 3.05 -6.17 16.31
C PRO A 114 3.32 -5.14 15.20
N SER A 115 4.60 -4.85 14.97
CA SER A 115 5.04 -3.92 13.92
C SER A 115 5.52 -4.68 12.69
N PRO A 116 5.39 -4.11 11.48
CA PRO A 116 5.89 -4.75 10.28
C PRO A 116 7.41 -4.92 10.36
N VAL A 117 7.92 -6.07 9.91
CA VAL A 117 9.37 -6.31 9.81
C VAL A 117 10.01 -5.49 8.69
N HIS A 118 9.21 -5.10 7.69
CA HIS A 118 9.62 -4.23 6.59
C HIS A 118 8.48 -3.29 6.19
N LEU A 119 8.84 -2.04 5.88
CA LEU A 119 7.97 -1.04 5.27
C LEU A 119 8.57 -0.61 3.92
N LEU A 120 7.91 -1.00 2.83
CA LEU A 120 8.33 -0.75 1.46
C LEU A 120 7.41 0.32 0.85
N ILE A 121 8.00 1.40 0.38
CA ILE A 121 7.26 2.58 -0.09
C ILE A 121 7.72 2.95 -1.51
N SER A 122 6.77 3.13 -2.42
CA SER A 122 7.00 3.45 -3.84
C SER A 122 6.20 4.68 -4.28
N ALA A 123 6.75 5.46 -5.22
CA ALA A 123 6.11 6.63 -5.84
C ALA A 123 5.45 7.60 -4.85
N THR A 124 6.07 7.77 -3.69
CA THR A 124 5.77 8.83 -2.74
C THR A 124 7.10 9.35 -2.20
N ARG A 125 7.16 10.65 -1.86
CA ARG A 125 8.33 11.18 -1.15
C ARG A 125 8.43 10.47 0.19
N ALA A 126 9.65 10.28 0.67
CA ALA A 126 9.88 9.75 2.01
C ALA A 126 9.03 10.57 3.02
N PRO A 127 8.12 9.94 3.81
CA PRO A 127 7.12 10.66 4.61
C PRO A 127 7.72 11.65 5.63
N HIS A 128 8.96 11.40 6.06
CA HIS A 128 9.70 12.23 7.00
C HIS A 128 10.42 13.43 6.35
N VAL A 129 10.33 13.60 5.03
CA VAL A 129 10.97 14.72 4.32
C VAL A 129 9.93 15.83 4.08
N PRO A 130 10.14 17.06 4.60
CA PRO A 130 9.24 18.19 4.39
C PRO A 130 8.94 18.43 2.91
N SER A 131 7.71 18.81 2.55
CA SER A 131 7.36 19.12 1.16
C SER A 131 8.06 20.41 0.69
N THR A 132 8.68 20.37 -0.48
CA THR A 132 9.13 21.57 -1.21
C THR A 132 8.07 22.11 -2.17
N ILE A 133 6.87 21.53 -2.15
CA ILE A 133 5.74 21.93 -2.99
C ILE A 133 4.92 22.99 -2.24
N ALA A 134 5.55 24.12 -1.96
CA ALA A 134 4.84 25.37 -2.21
C ALA A 134 4.97 25.58 -3.74
N ASP A 135 3.91 26.03 -4.41
CA ASP A 135 3.94 26.46 -5.82
C ASP A 135 3.77 25.40 -6.95
N MET A 136 2.91 24.38 -6.79
CA MET A 136 2.41 23.61 -7.96
C MET A 136 1.04 24.06 -8.47
N HIS A 137 0.30 24.87 -7.73
CA HIS A 137 -1.00 25.41 -8.17
C HIS A 137 -0.87 26.59 -9.14
N HIS A 138 0.36 27.03 -9.44
CA HIS A 138 0.66 28.13 -10.36
C HIS A 138 1.50 27.72 -11.58
N LEU A 139 1.63 26.43 -11.89
CA LEU A 139 2.24 26.04 -13.16
C LEU A 139 1.27 26.39 -14.31
N PRO A 140 1.61 27.33 -15.21
CA PRO A 140 0.85 27.49 -16.44
C PRO A 140 1.03 26.20 -17.24
N THR A 141 -0.08 25.64 -17.71
CA THR A 141 -0.15 24.34 -18.39
C THR A 141 0.95 24.21 -19.47
N PRO A 142 1.97 23.35 -19.31
CA PRO A 142 2.95 23.16 -20.38
C PRO A 142 2.50 22.02 -21.27
N GLY A 143 2.31 22.33 -22.55
CA GLY A 143 2.21 21.34 -23.61
C GLY A 143 3.43 20.42 -23.63
N ILE A 144 3.13 19.14 -23.90
CA ILE A 144 3.97 18.11 -24.54
C ILE A 144 5.49 18.34 -24.41
N TYR A 145 6.10 17.81 -23.35
CA TYR A 145 7.56 17.75 -23.24
C TYR A 145 8.13 16.57 -24.02
N ARG A 146 8.97 16.92 -25.00
CA ARG A 146 9.87 16.07 -25.79
C ARG A 146 10.96 15.46 -24.89
N ALA A 147 11.29 14.19 -25.13
CA ALA A 147 12.28 13.43 -24.37
C ALA A 147 13.69 14.10 -24.35
N PRO A 148 14.44 14.02 -23.24
CA PRO A 148 15.83 14.50 -23.17
C PRO A 148 16.83 13.51 -23.81
N PRO A 149 17.98 13.98 -24.31
CA PRO A 149 18.98 13.15 -24.97
C PRO A 149 19.80 12.29 -23.98
N GLU A 150 20.33 11.19 -24.51
CA GLU A 150 21.02 10.08 -23.84
C GLU A 150 22.21 10.47 -22.93
N TYR A 151 22.40 9.68 -21.86
CA TYR A 151 23.57 9.72 -20.98
C TYR A 151 24.73 8.87 -21.54
N PRO A 152 25.98 9.38 -21.61
CA PRO A 152 27.14 8.56 -21.96
C PRO A 152 27.64 7.78 -20.74
N GLY A 153 27.79 6.47 -20.93
CA GLY A 153 28.25 5.52 -19.91
C GLY A 153 29.72 5.64 -19.54
N HIS A 154 30.03 5.31 -18.29
CA HIS A 154 31.38 5.04 -17.81
C HIS A 154 31.91 3.70 -18.36
N ALA A 155 33.01 3.75 -19.10
CA ALA A 155 34.00 2.67 -19.19
C ALA A 155 35.31 3.28 -18.65
N GLY A 156 35.92 2.79 -17.58
CA GLY A 156 36.51 1.45 -17.44
C GLY A 156 38.04 1.65 -17.40
N ARG A 157 38.68 1.38 -16.26
CA ARG A 157 40.10 1.63 -16.00
C ARG A 157 40.91 0.32 -16.15
N HIS A 158 42.09 0.45 -16.78
CA HIS A 158 43.31 -0.39 -16.73
C HIS A 158 43.38 -1.71 -17.52
N PRO A 159 44.59 -2.17 -17.91
CA PRO A 159 45.93 -1.57 -17.78
C PRO A 159 46.54 -1.02 -19.08
#